data_AF-A0A9D1SDY2-F1
#
_entry.id   AF-A0A9D1SDY2-F1
#
_cell.length_a   1.000
_cell.length_b   1.000
_cell.length_c   1.000
_cell.angle_alpha   90.00
_cell.angle_beta   90.00
_cell.angle_gamma   90.00
#
_symmetry.space_group_name_H-M   'P 1'
#
loop_
_entity.id
_entity.type
_entity.pdbx_description
1 polymer ?
#
loop_
_entity_poly.entity_id
_entity_poly.type
_entity_poly.pdbx_seq_one_letter_code
_entity_poly.pdbx_strand_id
1 'polypeptide(L)'
;MSKFIALLCAATVAVSASAVFAAETGTTSDDAEASATATATADPDASETPAASADPDATEDPDASASPEATASAAPAEETAEPLPFTDIDADAYYADAVALCYEEGLFNGISETEFSPDTTMTRAMFATVFARMEDADLTGDFELTYLDVEPDSFYAPYIAWATEQGIMEGYGTEVFGPDDDITREQAAKMLYSYIAGKTDEDLTAETADYTDIASVNDWAAEAINYNTVIGYLLTDENGNINPQDAITRADACYAVATVIEALAAEEEATATPAATADPDATADPDATAAPTATADPDATEDPDATDEPEASATPAASATPAASATPEAE
;
A
#
# COMPACT_ATOMS: atom_id res chain seq x y z
N MET A 1 1.10 -9.76 -14.08
CA MET A 1 0.35 -8.53 -13.78
C MET A 1 -1.11 -8.87 -13.72
N SER A 2 -1.76 -8.57 -12.58
CA SER A 2 -3.20 -8.76 -12.42
C SER A 2 -3.96 -7.79 -13.31
N LYS A 3 -5.10 -8.24 -13.84
CA LYS A 3 -6.04 -7.39 -14.59
C LYS A 3 -6.57 -6.25 -13.70
N PHE A 4 -6.60 -6.47 -12.38
CA PHE A 4 -7.00 -5.52 -11.36
C PHE A 4 -5.99 -4.37 -11.20
N ILE A 5 -4.71 -4.68 -10.99
CA ILE A 5 -3.63 -3.67 -10.87
C ILE A 5 -3.58 -2.79 -12.14
N ALA A 6 -3.62 -3.41 -13.32
CA ALA A 6 -3.64 -2.67 -14.59
C ALA A 6 -4.91 -1.82 -14.82
N LEU A 7 -6.02 -2.11 -14.12
CA LEU A 7 -7.23 -1.28 -14.13
C LEU A 7 -7.09 -0.09 -13.19
N LEU A 8 -6.54 -0.30 -11.99
CA LEU A 8 -6.26 0.77 -11.03
C LEU A 8 -5.25 1.78 -11.60
N CYS A 9 -4.16 1.31 -12.20
CA CYS A 9 -3.18 2.15 -12.90
C CYS A 9 -3.80 2.98 -14.04
N ALA A 10 -4.85 2.48 -14.70
CA ALA A 10 -5.57 3.24 -15.71
C ALA A 10 -6.47 4.34 -15.11
N ALA A 11 -6.91 4.18 -13.86
CA ALA A 11 -7.68 5.17 -13.12
C ALA A 11 -6.76 6.24 -12.47
N THR A 12 -5.65 5.84 -11.85
CA THR A 12 -4.68 6.77 -11.24
C THR A 12 -4.09 7.72 -12.28
N VAL A 13 -3.72 7.23 -13.47
CA VAL A 13 -3.25 8.07 -14.59
C VAL A 13 -4.26 9.16 -14.99
N ALA A 14 -5.56 8.93 -14.82
CA ALA A 14 -6.59 9.94 -15.10
C ALA A 14 -6.62 11.05 -14.02
N VAL A 15 -6.32 10.71 -12.76
CA VAL A 15 -6.23 11.65 -11.63
C VAL A 15 -4.91 12.43 -11.68
N SER A 16 -3.78 11.76 -11.90
CA SER A 16 -2.43 12.33 -11.98
C SER A 16 -2.27 13.42 -13.04
N ALA A 17 -3.11 13.41 -14.10
CA ALA A 17 -3.16 14.46 -15.10
C ALA A 17 -3.63 15.85 -14.58
N SER A 18 -4.24 15.91 -13.38
CA SER A 18 -4.79 17.14 -12.80
C SER A 18 -3.92 17.77 -11.69
N ALA A 19 -2.93 17.05 -11.16
CA ALA A 19 -2.23 17.41 -9.93
C ALA A 19 -0.78 17.91 -10.13
N VAL A 20 -0.57 18.89 -11.01
CA VAL A 20 0.72 19.61 -11.12
C VAL A 20 0.54 21.13 -11.07
N PHE A 21 0.32 21.68 -9.86
CA PHE A 21 0.70 23.06 -9.55
C PHE A 21 0.88 23.30 -8.03
N ALA A 22 2.08 23.78 -7.68
CA ALA A 22 2.65 24.28 -6.40
C ALA A 22 1.70 24.71 -5.25
N ALA A 23 2.13 24.75 -3.97
CA ALA A 23 3.48 25.11 -3.51
C ALA A 23 3.84 24.71 -2.06
N GLU A 24 5.13 24.58 -1.78
CA GLU A 24 5.70 24.70 -0.42
C GLU A 24 5.52 26.12 0.15
N THR A 25 5.39 26.26 1.48
CA THR A 25 6.24 27.16 2.31
C THR A 25 5.93 27.02 3.81
N GLY A 26 6.95 26.78 4.63
CA GLY A 26 6.78 26.49 6.06
C GLY A 26 6.80 27.67 7.04
N THR A 27 6.74 27.31 8.34
CA THR A 27 7.56 27.80 9.47
C THR A 27 6.80 28.02 10.80
N THR A 28 7.20 27.22 11.80
CA THR A 28 7.51 27.50 13.23
C THR A 28 6.68 28.40 14.17
N SER A 29 6.68 27.98 15.47
CA SER A 29 6.28 28.68 16.72
C SER A 29 4.77 28.81 17.02
N ASP A 30 4.29 28.79 18.27
CA ASP A 30 4.96 28.90 19.59
C ASP A 30 4.17 28.19 20.74
N ASP A 31 4.79 28.05 21.92
CA ASP A 31 4.20 27.52 23.17
C ASP A 31 2.99 28.29 23.73
N ALA A 32 2.06 27.60 24.42
CA ALA A 32 1.40 28.11 25.64
C ALA A 32 0.60 27.04 26.42
N GLU A 33 1.04 26.70 27.64
CA GLU A 33 0.24 25.95 28.62
C GLU A 33 -0.94 26.77 29.20
N ALA A 34 -2.06 26.10 29.52
CA ALA A 34 -2.97 26.52 30.58
C ALA A 34 -3.79 25.35 31.17
N SER A 35 -3.36 24.88 32.35
CA SER A 35 -4.09 23.89 33.17
C SER A 35 -5.37 24.46 33.81
N ALA A 36 -6.47 23.67 33.83
CA ALA A 36 -7.47 23.73 34.91
C ALA A 36 -8.28 22.43 35.05
N THR A 37 -8.20 21.81 36.24
CA THR A 37 -8.96 20.64 36.67
C THR A 37 -10.41 20.96 37.08
N ALA A 38 -11.36 20.06 36.83
CA ALA A 38 -12.54 19.88 37.69
C ALA A 38 -13.14 18.47 37.59
N THR A 39 -13.18 17.76 38.73
CA THR A 39 -13.82 16.43 38.87
C THR A 39 -15.24 16.60 39.42
N ALA A 40 -16.23 15.86 38.90
CA ALA A 40 -17.50 15.62 39.60
C ALA A 40 -18.18 14.33 39.13
N THR A 41 -18.40 13.40 40.06
CA THR A 41 -19.14 12.14 39.89
C THR A 41 -20.55 12.31 40.44
N ALA A 42 -21.61 11.87 39.74
CA ALA A 42 -22.87 11.39 40.33
C ALA A 42 -23.87 10.84 39.28
N ASP A 43 -24.07 9.51 39.28
CA ASP A 43 -25.38 8.87 39.09
C ASP A 43 -26.23 9.10 40.38
N PRO A 44 -27.58 8.99 40.41
CA PRO A 44 -28.32 7.81 39.92
C PRO A 44 -29.66 8.04 39.17
N ASP A 45 -29.94 7.15 38.21
CA ASP A 45 -31.19 6.39 37.99
C ASP A 45 -32.55 7.01 38.39
N ALA A 46 -33.42 7.25 37.38
CA ALA A 46 -34.87 7.02 37.52
C ALA A 46 -35.55 6.76 36.15
N SER A 47 -36.08 5.55 35.96
CA SER A 47 -37.08 5.24 34.93
C SER A 47 -38.43 5.94 35.18
N GLU A 48 -39.13 6.39 34.13
CA GLU A 48 -40.57 6.10 33.86
C GLU A 48 -41.00 6.66 32.49
N THR A 49 -41.83 5.91 31.75
CA THR A 49 -42.49 6.33 30.49
C THR A 49 -43.97 6.58 30.73
N PRO A 50 -44.59 7.64 30.15
CA PRO A 50 -45.84 7.36 29.41
C PRO A 50 -46.11 8.24 28.15
N ALA A 51 -46.38 7.54 27.05
CA ALA A 51 -47.41 7.76 26.03
C ALA A 51 -48.02 9.17 25.70
N ALA A 52 -47.83 9.55 24.42
CA ALA A 52 -48.87 9.85 23.41
C ALA A 52 -49.62 11.20 23.30
N SER A 53 -49.51 11.81 22.09
CA SER A 53 -50.59 12.14 21.12
C SER A 53 -50.81 13.62 20.69
N ALA A 54 -51.03 13.79 19.37
CA ALA A 54 -51.74 14.84 18.61
C ALA A 54 -51.07 16.20 18.25
N ASP A 55 -50.66 16.34 16.96
CA ASP A 55 -51.25 17.20 15.87
C ASP A 55 -51.86 18.60 16.16
N PRO A 56 -52.02 19.50 15.14
CA PRO A 56 -51.22 19.79 13.93
C PRO A 56 -51.11 21.34 13.66
N ASP A 57 -51.00 21.75 12.39
CA ASP A 57 -51.18 23.12 11.82
C ASP A 57 -50.02 24.15 12.01
N ALA A 58 -49.69 25.07 11.09
CA ALA A 58 -49.61 25.16 9.62
C ALA A 58 -49.40 26.66 9.24
N THR A 59 -48.69 26.92 8.13
CA THR A 59 -48.66 28.17 7.34
C THR A 59 -48.37 29.53 8.01
N GLU A 60 -47.28 30.18 7.58
CA GLU A 60 -47.35 31.49 6.90
C GLU A 60 -46.41 31.49 5.68
N ASP A 61 -46.69 32.34 4.70
CA ASP A 61 -46.20 32.32 3.31
C ASP A 61 -45.44 33.67 3.00
N PRO A 62 -45.28 34.21 1.77
CA PRO A 62 -43.95 34.36 1.17
C PRO A 62 -43.51 35.82 0.88
N ASP A 63 -42.44 35.93 0.07
CA ASP A 63 -42.10 37.01 -0.88
C ASP A 63 -41.00 38.03 -0.47
N ALA A 64 -39.83 37.94 -1.13
CA ALA A 64 -39.00 39.09 -1.47
C ALA A 64 -38.07 38.81 -2.68
N SER A 65 -38.14 39.68 -3.69
CA SER A 65 -37.40 39.60 -4.97
C SER A 65 -36.63 40.91 -5.27
N ALA A 66 -35.49 40.94 -5.98
CA ALA A 66 -34.67 39.87 -6.60
C ALA A 66 -33.28 40.44 -7.01
N SER A 67 -32.34 39.55 -7.42
CA SER A 67 -31.43 39.75 -8.60
C SER A 67 -30.26 40.78 -8.48
N PRO A 68 -29.14 40.64 -9.24
CA PRO A 68 -28.38 39.44 -9.65
C PRO A 68 -26.84 39.57 -9.48
N GLU A 69 -26.11 38.59 -10.04
CA GLU A 69 -24.69 38.65 -10.48
C GLU A 69 -23.58 38.85 -9.43
N ALA A 70 -23.05 37.72 -8.95
CA ALA A 70 -21.61 37.57 -8.71
C ALA A 70 -21.14 36.31 -9.45
N THR A 71 -20.31 36.49 -10.48
CA THR A 71 -19.65 35.38 -11.20
C THR A 71 -18.53 34.81 -10.32
N ALA A 72 -18.89 33.94 -9.39
CA ALA A 72 -17.91 33.10 -8.70
C ALA A 72 -17.29 32.15 -9.71
N SER A 73 -15.98 32.27 -9.91
CA SER A 73 -15.20 31.32 -10.70
C SER A 73 -15.42 29.92 -10.15
N ALA A 74 -15.86 28.98 -10.98
CA ALA A 74 -15.89 27.58 -10.59
C ALA A 74 -14.44 27.14 -10.33
N ALA A 75 -14.14 26.88 -9.05
CA ALA A 75 -13.06 25.95 -8.72
C ALA A 75 -13.40 24.58 -9.32
N PRO A 76 -12.41 23.70 -9.54
CA PRO A 76 -12.72 22.30 -9.82
C PRO A 76 -13.66 21.80 -8.71
N ALA A 77 -14.79 21.22 -9.09
CA ALA A 77 -15.53 20.42 -8.14
C ALA A 77 -14.64 19.22 -7.84
N GLU A 78 -14.18 19.09 -6.60
CA GLU A 78 -13.71 17.80 -6.11
C GLU A 78 -14.85 16.82 -6.34
N GLU A 79 -14.56 15.73 -7.05
CA GLU A 79 -15.50 14.65 -7.28
C GLU A 79 -15.76 14.01 -5.91
N THR A 80 -16.82 14.49 -5.25
CA THR A 80 -17.18 14.04 -3.92
C THR A 80 -17.64 12.61 -4.07
N ALA A 81 -16.77 11.66 -3.71
CA ALA A 81 -17.11 10.25 -3.66
C ALA A 81 -18.45 10.08 -2.94
N GLU A 82 -19.35 9.28 -3.52
CA GLU A 82 -20.65 9.01 -2.90
C GLU A 82 -20.39 8.46 -1.49
N PRO A 83 -20.99 9.04 -0.44
CA PRO A 83 -20.64 8.67 0.93
C PRO A 83 -20.92 7.18 1.15
N LEU A 84 -19.94 6.48 1.73
CA LEU A 84 -20.08 5.06 2.03
C LEU A 84 -21.35 4.78 2.84
N PRO A 85 -22.02 3.64 2.62
CA PRO A 85 -23.26 3.33 3.31
C PRO A 85 -23.07 3.03 4.81
N PHE A 86 -21.83 2.94 5.28
CA PHE A 86 -21.47 2.50 6.62
C PHE A 86 -21.60 3.63 7.64
N THR A 87 -22.34 3.35 8.71
CA THR A 87 -22.63 4.29 9.81
C THR A 87 -21.69 4.13 11.01
N ASP A 88 -20.86 3.10 10.98
CA ASP A 88 -19.86 2.71 11.98
C ASP A 88 -18.42 2.97 11.55
N ILE A 89 -18.23 3.79 10.50
CA ILE A 89 -16.94 4.30 10.02
C ILE A 89 -16.91 5.80 10.30
N ASP A 90 -15.95 6.25 11.10
CA ASP A 90 -15.66 7.69 11.25
C ASP A 90 -14.87 8.18 10.04
N ALA A 91 -15.21 9.36 9.51
CA ALA A 91 -14.55 9.91 8.32
C ALA A 91 -13.09 10.33 8.58
N ASP A 92 -12.73 10.63 9.84
CA ASP A 92 -11.36 10.93 10.25
C ASP A 92 -10.58 9.67 10.69
N ALA A 93 -11.14 8.46 10.54
CA ALA A 93 -10.45 7.21 10.88
C ALA A 93 -9.36 6.87 9.85
N TYR A 94 -8.21 6.37 10.32
CA TYR A 94 -7.05 6.02 9.47
C TYR A 94 -7.37 4.97 8.37
N TYR A 95 -8.44 4.19 8.54
CA TYR A 95 -8.90 3.19 7.59
C TYR A 95 -10.07 3.64 6.72
N ALA A 96 -10.56 4.89 6.84
CA ALA A 96 -11.77 5.33 6.11
C ALA A 96 -11.59 5.24 4.59
N ASP A 97 -10.49 5.80 4.07
CA ASP A 97 -10.14 5.75 2.64
C ASP A 97 -9.87 4.31 2.17
N ALA A 98 -9.19 3.50 2.99
CA ALA A 98 -8.98 2.10 2.70
C ALA A 98 -10.31 1.33 2.59
N VAL A 99 -11.25 1.56 3.51
CA VAL A 99 -12.58 0.94 3.47
C VAL A 99 -13.36 1.41 2.24
N ALA A 100 -13.19 2.65 1.79
CA ALA A 100 -13.77 3.12 0.52
C ALA A 100 -13.22 2.32 -0.66
N LEU A 101 -11.89 2.28 -0.82
CA LEU A 101 -11.23 1.52 -1.88
C LEU A 101 -11.62 0.03 -1.86
N CYS A 102 -11.53 -0.62 -0.69
CA CYS A 102 -11.91 -2.02 -0.50
C CYS A 102 -13.37 -2.30 -0.88
N TYR A 103 -14.28 -1.34 -0.67
CA TYR A 103 -15.71 -1.50 -0.91
C TYR A 103 -16.10 -1.22 -2.37
N GLU A 104 -15.56 -0.15 -2.97
CA GLU A 104 -15.80 0.21 -4.37
C GLU A 104 -15.29 -0.88 -5.33
N GLU A 105 -14.12 -1.44 -5.03
CA GLU A 105 -13.54 -2.58 -5.75
C GLU A 105 -14.16 -3.95 -5.37
N GLY A 106 -15.15 -3.96 -4.46
CA GLY A 106 -15.88 -5.18 -4.06
C GLY A 106 -15.05 -6.20 -3.28
N LEU A 107 -13.85 -5.85 -2.83
CA LEU A 107 -12.95 -6.70 -2.07
C LEU A 107 -13.55 -7.02 -0.70
N PHE A 108 -14.00 -6.00 0.02
CA PHE A 108 -14.69 -6.11 1.30
C PHE A 108 -16.15 -5.65 1.15
N ASN A 109 -17.08 -6.44 1.69
CA ASN A 109 -18.47 -6.04 1.86
C ASN A 109 -18.73 -5.67 3.32
N GLY A 110 -19.74 -4.85 3.58
CA GLY A 110 -20.30 -4.69 4.92
C GLY A 110 -20.89 -5.99 5.48
N ILE A 111 -21.04 -6.07 6.80
CA ILE A 111 -21.76 -7.18 7.45
C ILE A 111 -23.29 -6.99 7.39
N SER A 112 -23.73 -5.76 7.17
CA SER A 112 -25.12 -5.37 6.91
C SER A 112 -25.17 -4.29 5.82
N GLU A 113 -26.36 -3.79 5.48
CA GLU A 113 -26.52 -2.69 4.51
C GLU A 113 -25.90 -1.36 5.01
N THR A 114 -25.63 -1.23 6.31
CA THR A 114 -25.18 0.03 6.94
C THR A 114 -24.05 -0.12 7.96
N GLU A 115 -23.44 -1.31 8.08
CA GLU A 115 -22.36 -1.60 9.05
C GLU A 115 -21.21 -2.37 8.39
N PHE A 116 -19.99 -1.90 8.60
CA PHE A 116 -18.76 -2.56 8.19
C PHE A 116 -18.17 -3.47 9.29
N SER A 117 -18.43 -3.12 10.55
CA SER A 117 -17.88 -3.70 11.78
C SER A 117 -16.34 -3.72 11.81
N PRO A 118 -15.68 -2.54 11.89
CA PRO A 118 -14.23 -2.41 11.80
C PRO A 118 -13.47 -3.24 12.85
N ASP A 119 -13.95 -3.26 14.09
CA ASP A 119 -13.30 -3.94 15.22
C ASP A 119 -13.51 -5.46 15.27
N THR A 120 -14.34 -6.03 14.37
CA THR A 120 -14.59 -7.47 14.34
C THR A 120 -13.40 -8.19 13.68
N THR A 121 -13.05 -9.38 14.17
CA THR A 121 -11.95 -10.19 13.64
C THR A 121 -12.29 -10.82 12.28
N MET A 122 -11.27 -11.24 11.54
CA MET A 122 -11.43 -11.96 10.27
C MET A 122 -11.01 -13.42 10.36
N THR A 123 -11.84 -14.31 9.81
CA THR A 123 -11.48 -15.72 9.66
C THR A 123 -10.63 -15.97 8.43
N ARG A 124 -9.88 -17.08 8.43
CA ARG A 124 -8.99 -17.49 7.32
C ARG A 124 -9.72 -17.61 5.98
N ALA A 125 -10.95 -18.11 5.98
CA ALA A 125 -11.80 -18.17 4.78
C ALA A 125 -12.12 -16.76 4.21
N MET A 126 -12.24 -15.73 5.06
CA MET A 126 -12.47 -14.36 4.60
C MET A 126 -11.23 -13.78 3.90
N PHE A 127 -10.01 -14.00 4.39
CA PHE A 127 -8.79 -13.59 3.68
C PHE A 127 -8.62 -14.29 2.33
N ALA A 128 -8.86 -15.61 2.27
CA ALA A 128 -8.85 -16.34 1.00
C ALA A 128 -9.83 -15.72 -0.02
N THR A 129 -10.99 -15.29 0.47
CA THR A 129 -12.00 -14.60 -0.32
C THR A 129 -11.51 -13.26 -0.86
N VAL A 130 -10.84 -12.46 -0.03
CA VAL A 130 -10.28 -11.15 -0.42
C VAL A 130 -9.20 -11.31 -1.50
N PHE A 131 -8.21 -12.19 -1.32
CA PHE A 131 -7.15 -12.37 -2.31
C PHE A 131 -7.64 -12.81 -3.69
N ALA A 132 -8.65 -13.69 -3.75
CA ALA A 132 -9.20 -14.12 -5.05
C ALA A 132 -9.96 -12.97 -5.75
N ARG A 133 -10.57 -12.06 -4.99
CA ARG A 133 -11.24 -10.86 -5.51
C ARG A 133 -10.23 -9.85 -6.06
N MET A 134 -9.10 -9.63 -5.37
CA MET A 134 -7.99 -8.81 -5.86
C MET A 134 -7.41 -9.29 -7.20
N GLU A 135 -7.67 -10.54 -7.58
CA GLU A 135 -7.21 -11.14 -8.85
C GLU A 135 -8.32 -11.35 -9.88
N ASP A 136 -9.58 -10.97 -9.60
CA ASP A 136 -10.74 -11.28 -10.46
C ASP A 136 -10.79 -12.77 -10.86
N ALA A 137 -10.52 -13.65 -9.89
CA ALA A 137 -10.25 -15.07 -10.12
C ALA A 137 -11.47 -15.82 -10.68
N ASP A 138 -11.25 -16.64 -11.72
CA ASP A 138 -12.29 -17.54 -12.25
C ASP A 138 -12.45 -18.77 -11.35
N LEU A 139 -13.45 -18.71 -10.48
CA LEU A 139 -13.82 -19.76 -9.54
C LEU A 139 -14.92 -20.70 -10.08
N THR A 140 -15.19 -20.67 -11.39
CA THR A 140 -16.26 -21.49 -12.01
C THR A 140 -15.81 -22.88 -12.49
N GLY A 141 -14.50 -23.15 -12.46
CA GLY A 141 -13.91 -24.44 -12.81
C GLY A 141 -13.96 -25.50 -11.70
N ASP A 142 -13.59 -26.73 -12.05
CA ASP A 142 -13.28 -27.77 -11.06
C ASP A 142 -12.02 -27.38 -10.26
N PHE A 143 -12.04 -27.57 -8.95
CA PHE A 143 -10.91 -27.32 -8.05
C PHE A 143 -10.57 -28.56 -7.20
N GLU A 144 -9.32 -28.67 -6.74
CA GLU A 144 -8.89 -29.72 -5.83
C GLU A 144 -8.83 -29.19 -4.39
N LEU A 145 -9.45 -29.91 -3.45
CA LEU A 145 -9.29 -29.67 -2.01
C LEU A 145 -8.41 -30.75 -1.40
N THR A 146 -7.35 -30.30 -0.74
CA THR A 146 -6.44 -31.14 0.06
C THR A 146 -6.85 -31.19 1.53
N TYR A 147 -7.62 -30.20 2.00
CA TYR A 147 -8.04 -30.04 3.39
C TYR A 147 -9.35 -30.80 3.69
N LEU A 148 -9.38 -31.49 4.84
CA LEU A 148 -10.48 -32.37 5.26
C LEU A 148 -11.58 -31.64 6.04
N ASP A 149 -11.28 -30.43 6.51
CA ASP A 149 -12.15 -29.52 7.27
C ASP A 149 -12.79 -28.42 6.39
N VAL A 150 -12.64 -28.50 5.07
CA VAL A 150 -13.28 -27.62 4.09
C VAL A 150 -14.28 -28.45 3.30
N GLU A 151 -15.59 -28.25 3.49
CA GLU A 151 -16.59 -28.96 2.68
C GLU A 151 -16.59 -28.42 1.23
N PRO A 152 -16.60 -29.28 0.19
CA PRO A 152 -16.57 -28.84 -1.20
C PRO A 152 -17.73 -27.92 -1.62
N ASP A 153 -18.89 -28.05 -0.96
CA ASP A 153 -20.09 -27.24 -1.23
C ASP A 153 -20.12 -25.92 -0.43
N SER A 154 -19.15 -25.67 0.47
CA SER A 154 -19.07 -24.44 1.27
C SER A 154 -18.62 -23.27 0.39
N PHE A 155 -19.23 -22.09 0.57
CA PHE A 155 -19.05 -20.94 -0.34
C PHE A 155 -17.59 -20.46 -0.44
N TYR A 156 -16.79 -20.67 0.59
CA TYR A 156 -15.36 -20.33 0.65
C TYR A 156 -14.43 -21.40 0.03
N ALA A 157 -14.92 -22.61 -0.24
CA ALA A 157 -14.11 -23.72 -0.72
C ALA A 157 -13.28 -23.41 -1.99
N PRO A 158 -13.83 -22.84 -3.09
CA PRO A 158 -13.03 -22.52 -4.27
C PRO A 158 -12.02 -21.38 -4.00
N TYR A 159 -12.34 -20.44 -3.10
CA TYR A 159 -11.44 -19.35 -2.72
C TYR A 159 -10.21 -19.88 -1.97
N ILE A 160 -10.41 -20.82 -1.03
CA ILE A 160 -9.34 -21.50 -0.31
C ILE A 160 -8.47 -22.31 -1.28
N ALA A 161 -9.10 -23.12 -2.14
CA ALA A 161 -8.38 -23.92 -3.13
C ALA A 161 -7.49 -23.06 -4.04
N TRP A 162 -8.04 -21.96 -4.57
CA TRP A 162 -7.30 -21.00 -5.38
C TRP A 162 -6.15 -20.34 -4.60
N ALA A 163 -6.40 -19.84 -3.39
CA ALA A 163 -5.36 -19.17 -2.58
C ALA A 163 -4.21 -20.11 -2.19
N THR A 164 -4.50 -21.40 -2.01
CA THR A 164 -3.49 -22.45 -1.81
C THR A 164 -2.75 -22.81 -3.09
N GLU A 165 -3.43 -22.89 -4.25
CA GLU A 165 -2.76 -23.12 -5.55
C GLU A 165 -1.80 -21.98 -5.92
N GLN A 166 -2.16 -20.73 -5.62
CA GLN A 166 -1.29 -19.56 -5.81
C GLN A 166 -0.15 -19.46 -4.77
N GLY A 167 -0.10 -20.34 -3.75
CA GLY A 167 0.90 -20.27 -2.68
C GLY A 167 0.75 -19.09 -1.72
N ILE A 168 -0.41 -18.41 -1.72
CA ILE A 168 -0.70 -17.27 -0.84
C ILE A 168 -1.00 -17.75 0.58
N MET A 169 -1.74 -18.86 0.70
CA MET A 169 -2.21 -19.40 1.98
C MET A 169 -1.89 -20.89 2.13
N GLU A 170 -1.41 -21.25 3.32
CA GLU A 170 -1.19 -22.64 3.74
C GLU A 170 -2.05 -22.97 4.96
N GLY A 171 -2.49 -24.23 5.03
CA GLY A 171 -3.18 -24.81 6.19
C GLY A 171 -2.24 -25.18 7.34
N TYR A 172 -2.82 -25.67 8.44
CA TYR A 172 -2.11 -26.22 9.59
C TYR A 172 -1.59 -27.64 9.26
N GLY A 173 -0.55 -27.69 8.43
CA GLY A 173 -0.07 -28.92 7.80
C GLY A 173 -0.87 -29.28 6.56
N THR A 174 -0.99 -30.57 6.26
CA THR A 174 -1.50 -31.05 4.97
C THR A 174 -3.01 -31.34 4.91
N GLU A 175 -3.69 -31.42 6.05
CA GLU A 175 -5.07 -31.95 6.13
C GLU A 175 -6.08 -30.98 6.76
N VAL A 176 -5.64 -29.87 7.36
CA VAL A 176 -6.50 -28.92 8.09
C VAL A 176 -6.20 -27.50 7.61
N PHE A 177 -7.22 -26.75 7.21
CA PHE A 177 -7.07 -25.33 6.83
C PHE A 177 -7.42 -24.36 7.96
N GLY A 178 -8.40 -24.70 8.80
CA GLY A 178 -9.00 -23.79 9.80
C GLY A 178 -9.82 -22.65 9.18
N PRO A 179 -10.85 -22.91 8.34
CA PRO A 179 -11.55 -21.86 7.60
C PRO A 179 -12.24 -20.82 8.49
N ASP A 180 -12.77 -21.25 9.63
CA ASP A 180 -13.47 -20.41 10.61
C ASP A 180 -12.56 -19.85 11.71
N ASP A 181 -11.28 -20.23 11.74
CA ASP A 181 -10.35 -19.74 12.76
C ASP A 181 -9.95 -18.28 12.46
N ASP A 182 -9.91 -17.45 13.51
CA ASP A 182 -9.43 -16.06 13.44
C ASP A 182 -7.95 -16.00 13.01
N ILE A 183 -7.63 -15.06 12.11
CA ILE A 183 -6.27 -14.86 11.62
C ILE A 183 -5.48 -13.99 12.60
N THR A 184 -4.31 -14.45 13.03
CA THR A 184 -3.38 -13.60 13.81
C THR A 184 -2.67 -12.58 12.92
N ARG A 185 -2.26 -11.43 13.46
CA ARG A 185 -1.55 -10.38 12.71
C ARG A 185 -0.30 -10.91 11.96
N GLU A 186 0.44 -11.85 12.54
CA GLU A 186 1.58 -12.49 11.85
C GLU A 186 1.19 -13.44 10.71
N GLN A 187 0.04 -14.12 10.83
CA GLN A 187 -0.50 -14.95 9.74
C GLN A 187 -0.95 -14.06 8.58
N ALA A 188 -1.66 -12.96 8.86
CA ALA A 188 -2.08 -11.99 7.85
C ALA A 188 -0.88 -11.39 7.11
N ALA A 189 0.15 -10.93 7.84
CA ALA A 189 1.38 -10.40 7.26
C ALA A 189 2.10 -11.43 6.39
N LYS A 190 2.15 -12.70 6.80
CA LYS A 190 2.76 -13.77 5.99
C LYS A 190 1.99 -14.03 4.69
N MET A 191 0.67 -13.98 4.71
CA MET A 191 -0.16 -14.15 3.51
C MET A 191 0.02 -12.97 2.54
N LEU A 192 0.00 -11.73 3.05
CA LEU A 192 0.25 -10.52 2.26
C LEU A 192 1.66 -10.56 1.63
N TYR A 193 2.68 -10.95 2.40
CA TYR A 193 4.04 -11.14 1.90
C TYR A 193 4.12 -12.19 0.79
N SER A 194 3.51 -13.37 1.00
CA SER A 194 3.48 -14.44 -0.03
C SER A 194 2.72 -14.00 -1.28
N TYR A 195 1.65 -13.21 -1.16
CA TYR A 195 0.94 -12.61 -2.29
C TYR A 195 1.85 -11.68 -3.09
N ILE A 196 2.53 -10.73 -2.44
CA ILE A 196 3.45 -9.76 -3.08
C ILE A 196 4.60 -10.49 -3.78
N ALA A 197 5.21 -11.49 -3.12
CA ALA A 197 6.26 -12.34 -3.69
C ALA A 197 5.78 -13.13 -4.94
N GLY A 198 4.48 -13.33 -5.11
CA GLY A 198 3.87 -13.90 -6.32
C GLY A 198 3.58 -12.88 -7.43
N LYS A 199 3.77 -11.57 -7.19
CA LYS A 199 3.51 -10.48 -8.16
C LYS A 199 4.78 -9.83 -8.71
N THR A 200 5.88 -9.81 -7.96
CA THR A 200 7.12 -9.13 -8.33
C THR A 200 8.34 -10.07 -8.33
N ASP A 201 9.34 -9.76 -9.16
CA ASP A 201 10.67 -10.38 -9.15
C ASP A 201 11.65 -9.59 -8.23
N GLU A 202 11.17 -8.54 -7.54
CA GLU A 202 12.00 -7.72 -6.65
C GLU A 202 12.44 -8.44 -5.36
N ASP A 203 13.55 -7.97 -4.80
CA ASP A 203 14.08 -8.45 -3.52
C ASP A 203 13.29 -7.84 -2.36
N LEU A 204 12.41 -8.62 -1.74
CA LEU A 204 11.59 -8.21 -0.60
C LEU A 204 12.37 -8.12 0.72
N THR A 205 13.71 -8.13 0.69
CA THR A 205 14.54 -7.88 1.86
C THR A 205 14.47 -6.40 2.27
N ALA A 206 13.57 -6.08 3.21
CA ALA A 206 13.45 -4.74 3.79
C ALA A 206 14.55 -4.41 4.82
N GLU A 207 14.71 -3.11 5.13
CA GLU A 207 15.44 -2.67 6.33
C GLU A 207 14.81 -3.23 7.61
N THR A 208 15.51 -3.21 8.74
CA THR A 208 14.94 -3.68 10.01
C THR A 208 13.93 -2.67 10.54
N ALA A 209 12.66 -3.07 10.62
CA ALA A 209 11.61 -2.29 11.27
C ALA A 209 11.86 -2.18 12.78
N ASP A 210 11.55 -1.02 13.36
CA ASP A 210 11.62 -0.78 14.81
C ASP A 210 10.23 -1.00 15.43
N TYR A 211 10.07 -2.09 16.16
CA TYR A 211 8.85 -2.41 16.91
C TYR A 211 9.19 -3.15 18.22
N THR A 212 8.44 -2.82 19.27
CA THR A 212 8.78 -3.10 20.67
C THR A 212 8.75 -4.60 21.01
N ASP A 213 7.86 -5.36 20.38
CA ASP A 213 7.53 -6.74 20.72
C ASP A 213 8.10 -7.78 19.74
N ILE A 214 9.22 -7.49 19.08
CA ILE A 214 9.94 -8.40 18.17
C ILE A 214 10.17 -9.81 18.72
N ALA A 215 10.30 -9.97 20.05
CA ALA A 215 10.46 -11.27 20.72
C ALA A 215 9.17 -12.12 20.77
N SER A 216 8.01 -11.56 20.40
CA SER A 216 6.71 -12.23 20.32
C SER A 216 6.39 -12.75 18.91
N VAL A 217 7.18 -12.37 17.90
CA VAL A 217 7.03 -12.82 16.51
C VAL A 217 7.66 -14.21 16.36
N ASN A 218 6.97 -15.14 15.70
CA ASN A 218 7.56 -16.43 15.39
C ASN A 218 8.58 -16.33 14.23
N ASP A 219 9.67 -17.10 14.30
CA ASP A 219 10.75 -17.11 13.29
C ASP A 219 10.25 -17.25 11.83
N TRP A 220 9.16 -18.02 11.61
CA TRP A 220 8.59 -18.24 10.27
C TRP A 220 7.84 -17.01 9.70
N ALA A 221 7.45 -16.07 10.56
CA ALA A 221 6.77 -14.83 10.20
C ALA A 221 7.68 -13.60 10.25
N ALA A 222 8.87 -13.70 10.86
CA ALA A 222 9.75 -12.56 11.15
C ALA A 222 10.08 -11.70 9.92
N GLU A 223 10.42 -12.32 8.79
CA GLU A 223 10.68 -11.63 7.52
C GLU A 223 9.43 -10.89 7.00
N ALA A 224 8.28 -11.56 7.02
CA ALA A 224 7.02 -11.01 6.55
C ALA A 224 6.51 -9.87 7.43
N ILE A 225 6.56 -10.01 8.76
CA ILE A 225 6.27 -8.92 9.70
C ILE A 225 7.17 -7.72 9.42
N ASN A 226 8.48 -7.95 9.32
CA ASN A 226 9.45 -6.88 9.08
C ASN A 226 9.16 -6.12 7.79
N TYR A 227 8.99 -6.85 6.67
CA TYR A 227 8.67 -6.25 5.37
C TYR A 227 7.36 -5.45 5.42
N ASN A 228 6.25 -6.06 5.89
CA ASN A 228 4.94 -5.40 5.98
C ASN A 228 4.94 -4.19 6.95
N THR A 229 5.83 -4.15 7.94
CA THR A 229 5.97 -3.00 8.85
C THR A 229 6.74 -1.85 8.18
N VAL A 230 7.84 -2.14 7.46
CA VAL A 230 8.63 -1.11 6.76
C VAL A 230 7.83 -0.38 5.69
N ILE A 231 7.03 -1.12 4.91
CA ILE A 231 6.17 -0.57 3.85
C ILE A 231 4.83 -0.02 4.37
N GLY A 232 4.60 -0.07 5.69
CA GLY A 232 3.46 0.58 6.35
C GLY A 232 2.13 -0.18 6.28
N TYR A 233 2.09 -1.42 5.79
CA TYR A 233 0.85 -2.21 5.68
C TYR A 233 0.41 -2.78 7.03
N LEU A 234 1.38 -3.08 7.91
CA LEU A 234 1.11 -3.57 9.26
C LEU A 234 1.44 -2.48 10.28
N LEU A 235 0.39 -1.90 10.86
CA LEU A 235 0.50 -0.81 11.84
C LEU A 235 0.90 -1.31 13.22
N THR A 236 1.63 -0.47 13.96
CA THR A 236 1.92 -0.62 15.39
C THR A 236 0.87 0.07 16.26
N ASP A 237 0.74 -0.39 17.51
CA ASP A 237 -0.07 0.27 18.53
C ASP A 237 0.61 1.53 19.12
N GLU A 238 -0.08 2.23 20.04
CA GLU A 238 0.44 3.42 20.72
C GLU A 238 1.74 3.20 21.54
N ASN A 239 2.09 1.94 21.80
CA ASN A 239 3.30 1.52 22.52
C ASN A 239 4.40 0.99 21.56
N GLY A 240 4.16 1.03 20.25
CA GLY A 240 5.06 0.51 19.22
C GLY A 240 5.05 -1.01 19.08
N ASN A 241 4.04 -1.72 19.60
CA ASN A 241 3.91 -3.17 19.41
C ASN A 241 3.17 -3.50 18.11
N ILE A 242 3.54 -4.61 17.47
CA ILE A 242 2.79 -5.20 16.36
C ILE A 242 1.70 -6.16 16.86
N ASN A 243 1.82 -6.69 18.08
CA ASN A 243 0.91 -7.66 18.70
C ASN A 243 0.67 -8.90 17.80
N PRO A 244 1.74 -9.62 17.36
CA PRO A 244 1.70 -10.59 16.26
C PRO A 244 0.74 -11.78 16.49
N GLN A 245 0.45 -12.11 17.75
CA GLN A 245 -0.42 -13.22 18.14
C GLN A 245 -1.90 -12.81 18.27
N ASP A 246 -2.21 -11.52 18.28
CA ASP A 246 -3.59 -11.04 18.36
C ASP A 246 -4.30 -11.22 17.02
N ALA A 247 -5.61 -11.42 17.06
CA ALA A 247 -6.44 -11.54 15.86
C ALA A 247 -6.52 -10.19 15.11
N ILE A 248 -6.40 -10.22 13.79
CA ILE A 248 -6.50 -9.02 12.95
C ILE A 248 -7.97 -8.57 12.85
N THR A 249 -8.18 -7.26 13.02
CA THR A 249 -9.50 -6.61 12.84
C THR A 249 -9.82 -6.45 11.35
N ARG A 250 -11.10 -6.30 11.00
CA ARG A 250 -11.54 -6.02 9.63
C ARG A 250 -11.01 -4.69 9.11
N ALA A 251 -10.88 -3.68 9.99
CA ALA A 251 -10.26 -2.40 9.66
C ALA A 251 -8.78 -2.57 9.28
N ASP A 252 -7.97 -3.18 10.15
CA ASP A 252 -6.53 -3.39 9.88
C ASP A 252 -6.29 -4.26 8.65
N ALA A 253 -7.13 -5.28 8.46
CA ALA A 253 -7.06 -6.16 7.28
C ALA A 253 -7.34 -5.42 5.97
N CYS A 254 -8.40 -4.59 5.91
CA CYS A 254 -8.68 -3.81 4.72
C CYS A 254 -7.62 -2.71 4.50
N TYR A 255 -7.16 -2.03 5.56
CA TYR A 255 -6.05 -1.08 5.48
C TYR A 255 -4.79 -1.72 4.87
N ALA A 256 -4.38 -2.89 5.38
CA ALA A 256 -3.23 -3.61 4.85
C ALA A 256 -3.42 -4.01 3.38
N VAL A 257 -4.61 -4.49 2.99
CA VAL A 257 -4.94 -4.87 1.61
C VAL A 257 -4.96 -3.67 0.66
N ALA A 258 -5.55 -2.54 1.07
CA ALA A 258 -5.55 -1.30 0.30
C ALA A 258 -4.12 -0.81 0.04
N THR A 259 -3.29 -0.78 1.09
CA THR A 259 -1.90 -0.30 0.96
C THR A 259 -1.04 -1.23 0.07
N VAL A 260 -1.29 -2.56 0.09
CA VAL A 260 -0.70 -3.51 -0.89
C VAL A 260 -1.09 -3.17 -2.32
N ILE A 261 -2.36 -2.84 -2.56
CA ILE A 261 -2.89 -2.53 -3.90
C ILE A 261 -2.26 -1.26 -4.44
N GLU A 262 -2.19 -0.20 -3.64
CA GLU A 262 -1.60 1.09 -4.00
C GLU A 262 -0.11 0.97 -4.33
N ALA A 263 0.66 0.22 -3.51
CA ALA A 263 2.08 0.04 -3.75
C ALA A 263 2.38 -0.76 -5.04
N LEU A 264 1.63 -1.84 -5.29
CA LEU A 264 1.78 -2.63 -6.52
C LEU A 264 1.36 -1.85 -7.78
N ALA A 265 0.49 -0.83 -7.64
CA ALA A 265 0.17 0.10 -8.72
C ALA A 265 1.27 1.17 -8.91
N ALA A 266 1.86 1.68 -7.83
CA ALA A 266 2.95 2.66 -7.89
C ALA A 266 4.21 2.12 -8.59
N GLU A 267 4.52 0.83 -8.42
CA GLU A 267 5.58 0.14 -9.17
C GLU A 267 5.36 0.19 -10.70
N GLU A 268 4.12 0.06 -11.17
CA GLU A 268 3.80 0.11 -12.60
C GLU A 268 4.05 1.52 -13.18
N GLU A 269 3.58 2.57 -12.51
CA GLU A 269 3.81 3.96 -12.95
C GLU A 269 5.30 4.34 -12.94
N ALA A 270 6.10 3.82 -12.01
CA ALA A 270 7.55 4.07 -11.96
C ALA A 270 8.32 3.48 -13.16
N THR A 271 7.81 2.39 -13.77
CA THR A 271 8.43 1.78 -14.97
C THR A 271 8.00 2.45 -16.28
N ALA A 272 6.93 3.24 -16.27
CA ALA A 272 6.40 3.97 -17.42
C ALA A 272 7.28 5.17 -17.80
N THR A 273 8.47 4.89 -18.37
CA THR A 273 9.36 5.92 -18.93
C THR A 273 8.58 6.84 -19.88
N PRO A 274 8.56 8.17 -19.66
CA PRO A 274 7.83 9.07 -20.53
C PRO A 274 8.43 8.99 -21.93
N ALA A 275 7.62 8.59 -22.91
CA ALA A 275 8.02 8.54 -24.29
C ALA A 275 8.57 9.92 -24.70
N ALA A 276 9.85 9.97 -25.05
CA ALA A 276 10.54 11.21 -25.36
C ALA A 276 9.74 11.96 -26.43
N THR A 277 9.20 13.13 -26.05
CA THR A 277 8.45 13.98 -26.97
C THR A 277 9.39 14.36 -28.11
N ALA A 278 9.06 13.91 -29.33
CA ALA A 278 9.87 14.20 -30.50
C ALA A 278 9.95 15.72 -30.70
N ASP A 279 11.17 16.23 -30.67
CA ASP A 279 11.53 17.65 -30.84
C ASP A 279 10.85 18.24 -32.09
N PRO A 280 9.91 19.20 -31.94
CA PRO A 280 9.10 19.69 -33.05
C PRO A 280 9.55 21.06 -33.57
N ASP A 281 10.85 21.28 -33.84
CA ASP A 281 11.20 22.22 -34.94
C ASP A 281 12.59 22.03 -35.59
N ALA A 282 12.61 21.29 -36.71
CA ALA A 282 13.70 21.35 -37.69
C ALA A 282 13.45 22.46 -38.72
N THR A 283 13.39 23.73 -38.28
CA THR A 283 13.18 24.87 -39.19
C THR A 283 14.44 25.28 -39.96
N ALA A 284 14.42 24.98 -41.25
CA ALA A 284 14.95 25.77 -42.37
C ALA A 284 16.39 26.36 -42.31
N ASP A 285 17.25 25.75 -43.13
CA ASP A 285 18.36 26.35 -43.88
C ASP A 285 18.03 27.76 -44.47
N PRO A 286 18.95 28.74 -44.32
CA PRO A 286 19.15 29.68 -45.41
C PRO A 286 20.64 29.90 -45.80
N ASP A 287 20.97 29.33 -46.94
CA ASP A 287 21.63 29.97 -48.09
C ASP A 287 23.16 30.22 -47.98
N ALA A 288 23.91 29.50 -48.80
CA ALA A 288 25.35 29.64 -48.95
C ALA A 288 25.69 30.61 -50.09
N THR A 289 26.55 31.61 -49.84
CA THR A 289 27.36 32.25 -50.91
C THR A 289 28.61 32.99 -50.40
N ALA A 290 29.69 32.87 -51.20
CA ALA A 290 30.93 33.67 -51.24
C ALA A 290 32.04 33.42 -50.20
N ALA A 291 33.01 32.59 -50.61
CA ALA A 291 34.43 32.80 -50.27
C ALA A 291 35.03 33.95 -51.12
N PRO A 292 36.17 34.53 -50.70
CA PRO A 292 37.37 34.32 -51.52
C PRO A 292 38.72 34.20 -50.77
N THR A 293 39.47 33.16 -51.15
CA THR A 293 40.92 33.13 -51.47
C THR A 293 41.99 33.75 -50.53
N ALA A 294 42.62 32.86 -49.76
CA ALA A 294 44.06 32.69 -49.44
C ALA A 294 45.13 33.80 -49.64
N THR A 295 46.10 33.84 -48.71
CA THR A 295 47.53 34.13 -48.96
C THR A 295 48.40 33.32 -47.97
N ALA A 296 49.62 32.99 -48.38
CA ALA A 296 50.44 31.86 -47.95
C ALA A 296 51.17 31.93 -46.57
N ASP A 297 51.48 30.72 -46.09
CA ASP A 297 52.64 30.25 -45.30
C ASP A 297 54.02 30.79 -45.82
N PRO A 298 55.19 30.54 -45.17
CA PRO A 298 55.43 29.75 -43.94
C PRO A 298 56.44 30.36 -42.93
N ASP A 299 56.64 29.68 -41.79
CA ASP A 299 58.01 29.34 -41.35
C ASP A 299 58.04 28.07 -40.47
N ALA A 300 59.13 27.31 -40.53
CA ALA A 300 59.25 25.98 -39.92
C ALA A 300 60.64 25.73 -39.33
N THR A 301 60.70 25.11 -38.15
CA THR A 301 61.87 24.49 -37.49
C THR A 301 61.40 23.95 -36.13
N GLU A 302 61.79 22.81 -35.58
CA GLU A 302 62.49 21.59 -35.98
C GLU A 302 62.35 20.64 -34.76
N ASP A 303 62.21 19.34 -34.99
CA ASP A 303 62.28 18.23 -34.01
C ASP A 303 63.71 17.60 -34.15
N PRO A 304 64.24 16.67 -33.31
CA PRO A 304 63.78 16.06 -32.05
C PRO A 304 64.87 16.00 -30.93
N ASP A 305 64.62 15.31 -29.81
CA ASP A 305 65.45 14.15 -29.39
C ASP A 305 64.79 13.25 -28.32
N ALA A 306 65.24 11.99 -28.25
CA ALA A 306 64.90 10.98 -27.23
C ALA A 306 65.90 11.08 -26.01
N THR A 307 65.95 10.24 -24.96
CA THR A 307 65.72 8.79 -24.78
C THR A 307 65.64 8.46 -23.26
N ASP A 308 65.49 7.16 -22.93
CA ASP A 308 65.91 6.46 -21.70
C ASP A 308 64.87 6.12 -20.60
N GLU A 309 64.20 4.98 -20.82
CA GLU A 309 63.93 3.92 -19.83
C GLU A 309 65.23 3.13 -19.52
N PRO A 310 65.29 2.13 -18.60
CA PRO A 310 64.38 1.76 -17.50
C PRO A 310 65.17 1.49 -16.17
N GLU A 311 64.55 0.84 -15.17
CA GLU A 311 65.07 -0.35 -14.44
C GLU A 311 64.05 -0.78 -13.36
N ALA A 312 63.98 -2.08 -13.05
CA ALA A 312 62.91 -2.70 -12.24
C ALA A 312 63.38 -3.15 -10.83
N SER A 313 62.43 -3.42 -9.90
CA SER A 313 62.53 -4.65 -9.05
C SER A 313 61.31 -4.98 -8.15
N ALA A 314 60.91 -6.26 -8.21
CA ALA A 314 60.43 -7.13 -7.11
C ALA A 314 59.15 -6.82 -6.29
N THR A 315 58.05 -7.49 -6.69
CA THR A 315 57.11 -8.24 -5.82
C THR A 315 57.77 -9.56 -5.31
N PRO A 316 57.13 -10.46 -4.51
CA PRO A 316 55.87 -10.39 -3.73
C PRO A 316 55.97 -10.94 -2.28
N ALA A 317 54.86 -10.89 -1.53
CA ALA A 317 54.52 -11.93 -0.54
C ALA A 317 52.99 -12.07 -0.39
N ALA A 318 52.46 -13.25 -0.71
CA ALA A 318 51.08 -13.62 -0.42
C ALA A 318 50.98 -14.38 0.91
N SER A 319 49.82 -14.35 1.55
CA SER A 319 49.48 -15.30 2.63
C SER A 319 48.03 -15.72 2.48
N ALA A 320 47.80 -17.02 2.39
CA ALA A 320 46.48 -17.62 2.22
C ALA A 320 46.38 -18.87 3.11
N THR A 321 45.36 -18.88 3.99
CA THR A 321 44.54 -20.02 4.49
C THR A 321 45.25 -21.27 5.06
N PRO A 322 44.64 -22.00 6.04
CA PRO A 322 43.44 -22.80 5.76
C PRO A 322 42.39 -22.83 6.90
N ALA A 323 41.25 -23.45 6.61
CA ALA A 323 40.22 -23.83 7.57
C ALA A 323 40.23 -25.36 7.84
N ALA A 324 39.44 -25.80 8.85
CA ALA A 324 38.82 -27.13 9.06
C ALA A 324 39.09 -27.84 10.42
N SER A 325 38.04 -27.84 11.24
CA SER A 325 37.44 -28.94 12.04
C SER A 325 38.23 -30.20 12.44
N ALA A 326 38.17 -30.57 13.73
CA ALA A 326 38.04 -31.96 14.21
C ALA A 326 37.58 -32.06 15.70
N THR A 327 36.59 -32.92 15.94
CA THR A 327 36.06 -33.35 17.26
C THR A 327 36.89 -34.50 17.85
N PRO A 328 36.95 -34.69 19.19
CA PRO A 328 37.32 -35.97 19.82
C PRO A 328 36.14 -36.68 20.52
N GLU A 329 36.33 -37.99 20.73
CA GLU A 329 35.31 -39.01 21.05
C GLU A 329 34.81 -39.07 22.51
N ALA A 330 33.86 -39.97 22.73
CA ALA A 330 33.32 -40.37 24.03
C ALA A 330 34.24 -41.30 24.84
N GLU A 331 34.12 -41.25 26.17
CA GLU A 331 33.83 -42.41 27.06
C GLU A 331 32.94 -41.93 28.23
#